data_AF-A0A9D5G1Y1-F1
#
_entry.id   AF-A0A9D5G1Y1-F1
#
_cell.length_a   1.000
_cell.length_b   1.000
_cell.length_c   1.000
_cell.angle_alpha   90.00
_cell.angle_beta   90.00
_cell.angle_gamma   90.00
#
_symmetry.space_group_name_H-M   'P 1'
#
loop_
_entity.id
_entity.type
_entity.pdbx_description
1 polymer ?
#
loop_
_entity_poly.entity_id
_entity_poly.type
_entity_poly.pdbx_seq_one_letter_code
_entity_poly.pdbx_strand_id
1 'polypeptide(L)'
;MADPRNELADIIAPAAPAMAIPAGHGLLWWAAVGLMCVSAVLLFAWLGQRRRPARNLAAIAAAAAQRQDTPAVLAGRLDAWVRMRFRLTRVDAANCPAGLDPARWADWVATLAQLRFAPPRPDAHVVLERLCEIARSWGRHV
;
A
#
# COMPACT_ATOMS: atom_id res chain seq x y z
N MET A 1 -53.59 -48.28 51.75
CA MET A 1 -52.16 -47.94 51.85
C MET A 1 -51.65 -47.87 50.42
N ALA A 2 -51.64 -46.66 49.86
CA ALA A 2 -51.39 -46.42 48.44
C ALA A 2 -49.87 -46.33 48.18
N ASP A 3 -49.41 -46.97 47.11
CA ASP A 3 -48.00 -47.07 46.72
C ASP A 3 -47.48 -45.69 46.25
N PRO A 4 -46.46 -45.11 46.92
CA PRO A 4 -45.93 -43.78 46.59
C PRO A 4 -45.20 -43.72 45.24
N ARG A 5 -45.01 -44.85 44.54
CA ARG A 5 -44.39 -44.87 43.20
C ARG A 5 -45.33 -44.40 42.09
N ASN A 6 -46.64 -44.31 42.35
CA ASN A 6 -47.62 -43.96 41.33
C ASN A 6 -47.82 -42.44 41.17
N GLU A 7 -47.27 -41.61 42.06
CA GLU A 7 -47.38 -40.13 41.97
C GLU A 7 -46.24 -39.48 41.15
N LEU A 8 -45.19 -40.23 40.80
CA LEU A 8 -44.06 -39.71 40.02
C LEU A 8 -44.23 -39.85 38.50
N ALA A 9 -45.30 -40.52 38.05
CA ALA A 9 -45.53 -40.77 36.63
C ALA A 9 -46.35 -39.67 35.92
N ASP A 10 -46.93 -38.72 36.67
CA ASP A 10 -47.85 -37.71 36.11
C ASP A 10 -47.22 -36.32 35.92
N ILE A 11 -45.90 -36.20 36.07
CA ILE A 11 -45.17 -35.00 35.66
C ILE A 11 -44.84 -35.17 34.17
N ILE A 12 -45.85 -34.96 33.32
CA ILE A 12 -45.63 -34.72 31.90
C ILE A 12 -44.85 -33.41 31.81
N ALA A 13 -43.54 -33.52 31.71
CA ALA A 13 -42.68 -32.38 31.44
C ALA A 13 -43.16 -31.71 30.14
N PRO A 14 -43.50 -30.41 30.14
CA PRO A 14 -43.79 -29.73 28.89
C PRO A 14 -42.55 -29.84 28.01
N ALA A 15 -42.71 -30.40 26.81
CA ALA A 15 -41.64 -30.44 25.82
C ALA A 15 -41.10 -29.01 25.66
N ALA A 16 -39.81 -28.84 25.96
CA ALA A 16 -39.17 -27.53 25.84
C ALA A 16 -39.44 -26.97 24.43
N PRO A 17 -39.85 -25.69 24.30
CA PRO A 17 -40.06 -25.12 22.99
C PRO A 17 -38.75 -25.25 22.23
N ALA A 18 -38.78 -25.93 21.08
CA ALA A 18 -37.65 -25.95 20.17
C ALA A 18 -37.32 -24.49 19.85
N MET A 19 -36.23 -23.99 20.41
CA MET A 19 -35.73 -22.67 20.10
C MET A 19 -35.28 -22.72 18.65
N ALA A 20 -36.21 -22.42 17.74
CA ALA A 20 -35.90 -22.12 16.36
C ALA A 20 -35.12 -20.81 16.38
N ILE A 21 -33.80 -20.92 16.54
CA ILE A 21 -32.90 -19.80 16.25
C ILE A 21 -33.20 -19.44 14.79
N PRO A 22 -33.63 -18.20 14.48
CA PRO A 22 -33.87 -17.79 13.11
C PRO A 22 -32.52 -17.84 12.36
N ALA A 23 -32.22 -19.01 11.79
CA ALA A 23 -30.91 -19.35 11.25
C ALA A 23 -30.54 -18.56 9.98
N GLY A 24 -31.51 -17.85 9.38
CA GLY A 24 -31.31 -17.08 8.15
C GLY A 24 -30.80 -15.65 8.38
N HIS A 25 -31.33 -14.92 9.37
CA HIS A 25 -31.06 -13.48 9.49
C HIS A 25 -29.70 -13.18 10.13
N GLY A 26 -29.31 -13.96 11.15
CA GLY A 26 -28.01 -13.83 11.80
C GLY A 26 -26.86 -14.15 10.85
N LEU A 27 -26.97 -15.23 10.06
CA LEU A 27 -25.93 -15.66 9.14
C LEU A 27 -25.70 -14.63 8.01
N LEU A 28 -26.78 -14.09 7.42
CA LEU A 28 -26.69 -13.04 6.41
C LEU A 28 -26.12 -11.73 6.97
N TRP A 29 -26.45 -11.36 8.21
CA TRP A 29 -25.90 -10.17 8.85
C TRP A 29 -24.40 -10.31 9.12
N TRP A 30 -23.96 -11.47 9.64
CA TRP A 30 -22.53 -11.76 9.81
C TRP A 30 -21.77 -11.83 8.49
N ALA A 31 -22.39 -12.37 7.44
CA ALA A 31 -21.81 -12.35 6.10
C ALA A 31 -21.67 -10.92 5.56
N ALA A 32 -22.66 -10.05 5.76
CA ALA A 32 -22.61 -8.65 5.37
C ALA A 32 -21.51 -7.88 6.14
N VAL A 33 -21.39 -8.10 7.44
CA VAL A 33 -20.31 -7.52 8.27
C VAL A 33 -18.94 -8.01 7.79
N GLY A 34 -18.80 -9.32 7.53
CA GLY A 34 -17.56 -9.90 7.00
C GLY A 34 -17.18 -9.28 5.64
N LEU A 35 -18.13 -9.15 4.72
CA LEU A 35 -17.92 -8.53 3.42
C LEU A 35 -17.52 -7.06 3.55
N MET A 36 -18.18 -6.30 4.43
CA MET A 36 -17.84 -4.91 4.70
C MET A 36 -16.39 -4.79 5.22
N CYS A 37 -15.98 -5.63 6.18
CA CYS A 37 -14.61 -5.65 6.67
C CYS A 37 -13.59 -5.96 5.56
N VAL A 38 -13.85 -7.00 4.74
CA VAL A 38 -12.95 -7.37 3.64
C VAL A 38 -12.85 -6.26 2.60
N SER A 39 -13.98 -5.64 2.24
CA SER A 39 -14.01 -4.50 1.31
C SER A 39 -13.25 -3.29 1.85
N ALA A 40 -13.35 -3.00 3.14
CA ALA A 40 -12.60 -1.93 3.78
C ALA A 40 -11.10 -2.22 3.73
N VAL A 41 -10.67 -3.43 4.09
CA VAL A 41 -9.25 -3.84 4.00
C VAL A 41 -8.73 -3.74 2.58
N LEU A 42 -9.49 -4.21 1.58
CA LEU A 42 -9.15 -4.08 0.17
C LEU A 42 -9.04 -2.62 -0.25
N LEU A 43 -9.96 -1.76 0.17
CA LEU A 43 -9.96 -0.34 -0.14
C LEU A 43 -8.75 0.36 0.50
N PHE A 44 -8.43 0.06 1.76
CA PHE A 44 -7.24 0.58 2.44
C PHE A 44 -5.95 0.09 1.80
N ALA A 45 -5.89 -1.19 1.42
CA ALA A 45 -4.76 -1.76 0.70
C ALA A 45 -4.59 -1.10 -0.68
N TRP A 46 -5.69 -0.87 -1.40
CA TRP A 46 -5.70 -0.22 -2.70
C TRP A 46 -5.29 1.26 -2.60
N LEU A 47 -5.86 2.02 -1.66
CA LEU A 47 -5.47 3.40 -1.39
C LEU A 47 -4.01 3.49 -0.93
N GLY A 48 -3.57 2.54 -0.09
CA GLY A 48 -2.19 2.39 0.32
C GLY A 48 -1.27 2.19 -0.87
N GLN A 49 -1.58 1.24 -1.75
CA GLN A 49 -0.84 0.97 -2.97
C GLN A 49 -0.79 2.19 -3.90
N ARG A 50 -1.90 2.93 -4.01
CA ARG A 50 -1.99 4.15 -4.82
C ARG A 50 -1.14 5.29 -4.24
N ARG A 51 -1.02 5.39 -2.92
CA ARG A 51 -0.23 6.44 -2.23
C ARG A 51 1.23 6.06 -1.95
N ARG A 52 1.58 4.77 -1.98
CA ARG A 52 2.95 4.26 -1.80
C ARG A 52 4.00 4.97 -2.64
N PRO A 53 3.82 5.21 -3.97
CA PRO A 53 4.85 5.91 -4.74
C PRO A 53 5.10 7.33 -4.20
N ALA A 54 4.05 8.10 -3.90
CA ALA A 54 4.23 9.45 -3.36
C ALA A 54 4.93 9.44 -1.98
N ARG A 55 4.57 8.49 -1.10
CA ARG A 55 5.19 8.35 0.23
C ARG A 55 6.66 7.93 0.13
N ASN A 56 7.00 6.99 -0.75
CA ASN A 56 8.37 6.55 -0.95
C ASN A 56 9.25 7.68 -1.50
N LEU A 57 8.75 8.46 -2.46
CA LEU A 57 9.46 9.62 -2.97
C LEU A 57 9.66 10.70 -1.89
N ALA A 58 8.65 10.93 -1.05
CA ALA A 58 8.77 11.86 0.08
C ALA A 58 9.80 11.38 1.11
N ALA A 59 9.87 10.07 1.38
CA ALA A 59 10.88 9.50 2.27
C ALA A 59 12.30 9.65 1.70
N ILE A 60 12.50 9.45 0.39
CA ILE A 60 13.80 9.66 -0.27
C ILE A 60 14.19 11.14 -0.18
N ALA A 61 13.27 12.05 -0.46
CA ALA A 61 13.51 13.49 -0.36
C ALA A 61 13.83 13.92 1.08
N ALA A 62 13.11 13.39 2.08
CA ALA A 62 13.39 13.67 3.49
C ALA A 62 14.76 13.13 3.92
N ALA A 63 15.12 11.93 3.50
CA ALA A 63 16.44 11.35 3.77
C ALA A 63 17.57 12.15 3.12
N ALA A 64 17.33 12.71 1.92
CA ALA A 64 18.26 13.63 1.26
C ALA A 64 18.44 14.93 2.06
N ALA A 65 17.34 15.57 2.47
CA ALA A 65 17.35 16.81 3.25
C ALA A 65 18.03 16.63 4.63
N GLN A 66 17.82 15.48 5.26
CA GLN A 66 18.43 15.14 6.55
C GLN A 66 19.85 14.56 6.41
N ARG A 67 20.36 14.39 5.18
CA ARG A 67 21.67 13.79 4.87
C ARG A 67 21.90 12.43 5.57
N GLN A 68 20.85 11.64 5.73
CA GLN A 68 20.89 10.38 6.47
C GLN A 68 21.67 9.27 5.76
N ASP A 69 21.79 9.35 4.43
CA ASP A 69 22.41 8.34 3.58
C ASP A 69 23.36 9.00 2.56
N THR A 70 24.21 8.17 1.95
CA THR A 70 25.06 8.62 0.84
C THR A 70 24.21 8.96 -0.39
N PRO A 71 24.60 9.98 -1.18
CA PRO A 71 23.88 10.35 -2.41
C PRO A 71 23.70 9.18 -3.37
N ALA A 72 24.70 8.30 -3.48
CA ALA A 72 24.65 7.12 -4.33
C ALA A 72 23.56 6.12 -3.90
N VAL A 73 23.40 5.88 -2.59
CA VAL A 73 22.34 4.99 -2.05
C VAL A 73 20.97 5.59 -2.33
N LEU A 74 20.79 6.89 -2.07
CA LEU A 74 19.52 7.56 -2.31
C LEU A 74 19.18 7.66 -3.81
N ALA A 75 20.17 7.89 -4.67
CA ALA A 75 20.00 7.82 -6.13
C ALA A 75 19.60 6.41 -6.58
N GLY A 76 20.13 5.35 -5.95
CA GLY A 76 19.70 3.97 -6.18
C GLY A 76 18.24 3.72 -5.76
N ARG A 77 17.80 4.28 -4.63
CA ARG A 77 16.39 4.22 -4.22
C ARG A 77 15.48 4.98 -5.17
N LEU A 78 15.93 6.12 -5.68
CA LEU A 78 15.19 6.92 -6.67
C LEU A 78 15.07 6.20 -8.02
N ASP A 79 16.13 5.53 -8.48
CA ASP A 79 16.12 4.63 -9.65
C ASP A 79 15.07 3.52 -9.49
N ALA A 80 15.10 2.81 -8.36
CA ALA A 80 14.15 1.73 -8.09
C ALA A 80 12.70 2.24 -8.05
N TRP A 81 12.48 3.42 -7.46
CA TRP A 81 11.17 4.07 -7.43
C TRP A 81 10.65 4.37 -8.84
N VAL A 82 11.49 4.96 -9.70
CA VAL A 82 11.13 5.28 -11.10
C VAL A 82 10.78 4.01 -11.87
N ARG A 83 11.61 2.96 -11.76
CA ARG A 83 11.35 1.65 -12.39
C ARG A 83 10.01 1.07 -11.96
N MET A 84 9.72 1.10 -10.67
CA MET A 84 8.43 0.62 -10.14
C MET A 84 7.25 1.46 -10.64
N ARG A 85 7.39 2.80 -10.64
CA ARG A 85 6.31 3.74 -11.00
C ARG A 85 5.92 3.67 -12.48
N PHE A 86 6.90 3.55 -13.35
CA PHE A 86 6.69 3.50 -14.81
C PHE A 86 6.79 2.09 -15.38
N ARG A 87 6.92 1.06 -14.53
CA ARG A 87 7.09 -0.35 -14.91
C ARG A 87 8.24 -0.59 -15.90
N LEU A 88 9.34 0.14 -15.70
CA LEU A 88 10.52 0.06 -16.57
C LEU A 88 11.46 -1.05 -16.08
N THR A 89 11.97 -1.84 -17.04
CA THR A 89 13.05 -2.79 -16.78
C THR A 89 14.35 -2.08 -16.41
N ARG A 90 14.64 -0.94 -17.05
CA ARG A 90 15.81 -0.09 -16.80
C ARG A 90 15.43 1.39 -16.93
N VAL A 91 16.08 2.25 -16.13
CA VAL A 91 16.05 3.70 -16.34
C VAL A 91 17.20 4.08 -17.26
N ASP A 92 16.88 4.47 -18.48
CA ASP A 92 17.82 5.06 -19.44
C ASP A 92 17.10 6.09 -20.31
N ALA A 93 17.85 6.88 -21.08
CA ALA A 93 17.30 7.94 -21.91
C ALA A 93 16.39 7.42 -23.05
N ALA A 94 16.59 6.17 -23.50
CA ALA A 94 15.80 5.57 -24.58
C ALA A 94 14.40 5.14 -24.10
N ASN A 95 14.28 4.74 -22.83
CA ASN A 95 13.04 4.28 -22.21
C ASN A 95 12.27 5.43 -21.55
N CYS A 96 11.97 6.49 -22.31
CA CYS A 96 11.16 7.61 -21.82
C CYS A 96 9.68 7.18 -21.67
N PRO A 97 9.06 7.36 -20.49
CA PRO A 97 7.63 7.12 -20.31
C PRO A 97 6.76 7.99 -21.22
N ALA A 98 5.69 7.41 -21.76
CA ALA A 98 4.70 8.15 -22.55
C ALA A 98 4.10 9.30 -21.73
N GLY A 99 4.05 10.50 -22.33
CA GLY A 99 3.56 11.72 -21.68
C GLY A 99 4.61 12.54 -20.93
N LEU A 100 5.87 12.10 -20.90
CA LEU A 100 7.01 12.91 -20.45
C LEU A 100 7.79 13.49 -21.63
N ASP A 101 8.39 14.66 -21.41
CA ASP A 101 9.33 15.27 -22.37
C ASP A 101 10.63 14.43 -22.43
N PRO A 102 10.99 13.85 -23.60
CA PRO A 102 12.19 13.04 -23.77
C PRO A 102 13.48 13.77 -23.42
N ALA A 103 13.59 15.07 -23.71
CA ALA A 103 14.81 15.83 -23.42
C ALA A 103 15.00 15.98 -21.90
N ARG A 104 13.93 16.37 -21.20
CA ARG A 104 13.92 16.49 -19.75
C ARG A 104 14.13 15.15 -19.05
N TRP A 105 13.59 14.07 -19.59
CA TRP A 105 13.85 12.72 -19.10
C TRP A 105 15.32 12.33 -19.24
N ALA A 106 15.91 12.52 -20.42
CA ALA A 106 17.31 12.19 -20.67
C ALA A 106 18.27 12.95 -19.74
N ASP A 107 18.05 14.25 -19.53
CA ASP A 107 18.83 15.08 -18.61
C ASP A 107 18.70 14.59 -17.15
N TRP A 108 17.48 14.25 -16.73
CA TRP A 108 17.22 13.71 -15.40
C TRP A 108 17.95 12.37 -15.18
N VAL A 109 17.90 11.47 -16.17
CA VAL A 109 18.59 10.17 -16.13
C VAL A 109 20.10 10.33 -16.09
N ALA A 110 20.65 11.22 -16.91
CA ALA A 110 22.09 11.50 -16.93
C ALA A 110 22.56 12.03 -15.56
N THR A 111 21.80 12.96 -14.98
CA THR A 111 22.09 13.50 -13.65
C THR A 111 21.99 12.45 -12.55
N LEU A 112 20.99 11.55 -12.61
CA LEU A 112 20.87 10.42 -11.70
C LEU A 112 22.07 9.48 -11.80
N ALA A 113 22.50 9.15 -13.01
CA ALA A 113 23.67 8.29 -13.24
C ALA A 113 24.96 8.92 -12.69
N GLN A 114 25.14 10.24 -12.86
CA GLN A 114 26.25 10.96 -12.25
C GLN A 114 26.25 10.83 -10.72
N LEU A 115 25.11 11.02 -10.05
CA LEU A 115 25.04 10.86 -8.59
C LEU A 115 25.32 9.43 -8.11
N ARG A 116 25.06 8.43 -8.95
CA ARG A 116 25.19 7.01 -8.59
C ARG A 116 26.60 6.46 -8.78
N PHE A 117 27.29 6.93 -9.82
CA PHE A 117 28.54 6.33 -10.28
C PHE A 117 29.73 7.29 -10.29
N ALA A 118 29.51 8.60 -10.25
CA ALA A 118 30.60 9.57 -10.19
C ALA A 118 31.10 9.78 -8.75
N PRO A 119 32.31 10.33 -8.57
CA PRO A 119 32.80 10.72 -7.26
C PRO A 119 31.83 11.69 -6.56
N PRO A 120 31.69 11.60 -5.22
CA PRO A 120 30.76 12.44 -4.47
C PRO A 120 31.12 13.92 -4.64
N ARG A 121 30.17 14.69 -5.16
CA ARG A 121 30.26 16.15 -5.22
C ARG A 121 29.70 16.79 -3.95
N PRO A 122 30.22 17.95 -3.51
CA PRO A 122 29.75 18.63 -2.30
C PRO A 122 28.26 19.05 -2.37
N ASP A 123 27.71 19.21 -3.58
CA ASP A 123 26.33 19.58 -3.86
C ASP A 123 25.41 18.37 -4.19
N ALA A 124 25.90 17.14 -4.05
CA ALA A 124 25.19 15.93 -4.48
C ALA A 124 23.81 15.75 -3.82
N HIS A 125 23.64 16.12 -2.54
CA HIS A 125 22.33 16.08 -1.88
C HIS A 125 21.35 17.12 -2.44
N VAL A 126 21.83 18.32 -2.79
CA VAL A 126 20.99 19.39 -3.40
C VAL A 126 20.54 18.98 -4.79
N VAL A 127 21.44 18.39 -5.58
CA VAL A 127 21.11 17.84 -6.91
C VAL A 127 20.06 16.72 -6.77
N LEU A 128 20.20 15.85 -5.77
CA LEU A 128 19.25 14.77 -5.49
C LEU A 128 17.86 15.30 -5.08
N GLU A 129 17.79 16.36 -4.27
CA GLU A 129 16.52 17.02 -3.93
C GLU A 129 15.82 17.55 -5.18
N ARG A 130 16.55 18.23 -6.08
CA ARG A 130 16.01 18.69 -7.38
C ARG A 130 15.49 17.52 -8.22
N LEU A 131 16.22 16.40 -8.27
CA LEU A 131 15.74 15.20 -8.98
C LEU A 131 14.44 14.66 -8.37
N CYS A 132 14.32 14.67 -7.05
CA CYS A 132 13.10 14.27 -6.35
C CYS A 132 11.92 15.22 -6.66
N GLU A 133 12.17 16.53 -6.78
CA GLU A 133 11.14 17.50 -7.15
C GLU A 133 10.66 17.32 -8.60
N ILE A 134 11.58 17.10 -9.53
CA ILE A 134 11.24 16.79 -10.92
C ILE A 134 10.41 15.49 -10.97
N ALA A 135 10.84 14.44 -10.27
CA ALA A 135 10.09 13.19 -10.16
C ALA A 135 8.69 13.38 -9.54
N ARG A 136 8.56 14.29 -8.56
CA ARG A 136 7.27 14.64 -7.93
C ARG A 136 6.33 15.33 -8.92
N SER A 137 6.86 16.11 -9.86
CA SER A 137 6.05 16.76 -10.90
C SER A 137 5.39 15.75 -11.85
N TRP A 138 6.06 14.63 -12.13
CA TRP A 138 5.51 13.54 -12.94
C TRP A 138 4.37 12.81 -12.25
N GLY A 139 4.43 12.70 -10.92
CA GLY A 139 3.36 12.10 -10.12
C GLY A 139 2.03 12.86 -10.14
N ARG A 140 2.01 14.11 -10.64
CA ARG A 140 0.79 14.92 -10.80
C ARG A 140 0.16 14.84 -12.20
N HIS A 141 0.92 14.38 -13.21
CA HIS A 141 0.52 14.44 -14.62
C HIS A 141 0.11 13.07 -15.20
N VAL A 142 0.23 11.98 -14.43
CA VAL A 142 -0.11 10.60 -14.82
C VAL A 142 -0.87 9.91 -13.70
#